data_AF-A0A841SEG6-F1
#
_entry.id   AF-A0A841SEG6-F1
#
_cell.length_a   1.000
_cell.length_b   1.000
_cell.length_c   1.000
_cell.angle_alpha   90.00
_cell.angle_beta   90.00
_cell.angle_gamma   90.00
#
_symmetry.space_group_name_H-M   'P 1'
#
loop_
_entity.id
_entity.type
_entity.pdbx_description
1 polymer ?
#
loop_
_entity_poly.entity_id
_entity_poly.type
_entity_poly.pdbx_seq_one_letter_code
_entity_poly.pdbx_strand_id
1 'polypeptide(L)'
;MDQPWTTTTIDQKLVRGTVELERTAAGVLPRRLPAWARAQNTDLQLTIAEAQPTGVRLEFRTRATAIELDVLPTKIAYAEAPGPGPDGVYDLLVNGQLVAQGSATSGNILNYDRLAGTATLQPGDPATVSFTDLPDHGKIVQIWLPHNESTELVALRTNAPVIPIDSAQRIWLHHGSSISHGLDAHSPASIWPAVAAARGGVDLVNVAFGGGACSTRSRRAHCGTSARI
;
A
#
# COMPACT_ATOMS: atom_id res chain seq x y z
N MET A 1 -8.87 -31.61 -12.66
CA MET A 1 -7.97 -31.95 -11.53
C MET A 1 -7.81 -30.69 -10.72
N ASP A 2 -8.33 -30.66 -9.49
CA ASP A 2 -8.07 -29.55 -8.57
C ASP A 2 -6.56 -29.48 -8.35
N GLN A 3 -5.94 -28.37 -8.77
CA GLN A 3 -4.57 -28.11 -8.36
C GLN A 3 -4.59 -27.70 -6.89
N PRO A 4 -3.79 -28.33 -6.02
CA PRO A 4 -3.80 -28.01 -4.60
C PRO A 4 -3.32 -26.56 -4.41
N TRP A 5 -4.15 -25.76 -3.74
CA TRP A 5 -3.79 -24.41 -3.32
C TRP A 5 -2.71 -24.48 -2.22
N THR A 6 -1.72 -23.61 -2.32
CA THR A 6 -0.66 -23.45 -1.32
C THR A 6 -0.75 -22.06 -0.70
N THR A 7 -0.74 -21.99 0.63
CA THR A 7 -0.62 -20.73 1.36
C THR A 7 0.86 -20.42 1.60
N THR A 8 1.30 -19.25 1.16
CA THR A 8 2.67 -18.75 1.32
C THR A 8 2.70 -17.70 2.42
N THR A 9 3.67 -17.80 3.33
CA THR A 9 3.91 -16.77 4.36
C THR A 9 4.39 -15.48 3.70
N ILE A 10 3.77 -14.36 4.04
CA ILE A 10 4.15 -13.04 3.54
C ILE A 10 5.25 -12.46 4.44
N ASP A 11 6.45 -12.29 3.89
CA ASP A 11 7.62 -11.76 4.59
C ASP A 11 8.39 -10.72 3.74
N GLN A 12 9.52 -10.23 4.28
CA GLN A 12 10.34 -9.22 3.62
C GLN A 12 11.00 -9.72 2.30
N LYS A 13 11.01 -11.02 2.05
CA LYS A 13 11.52 -11.55 0.77
C LYS A 13 10.50 -11.38 -0.34
N LEU A 14 9.21 -11.31 -0.01
CA LEU A 14 8.11 -11.13 -0.96
C LEU A 14 7.68 -9.67 -1.10
N VAL A 15 7.78 -8.86 -0.04
CA VAL A 15 7.33 -7.45 -0.08
C VAL A 15 8.48 -6.52 -0.48
N ARG A 16 8.21 -5.59 -1.40
CA ARG A 16 9.12 -4.58 -1.91
C ARG A 16 8.53 -3.18 -1.69
N GLY A 17 9.39 -2.18 -1.53
CA GLY A 17 9.00 -0.77 -1.38
C GLY A 17 8.52 -0.36 0.01
N THR A 18 8.63 -1.24 1.00
CA THR A 18 8.35 -0.96 2.42
C THR A 18 9.63 -0.84 3.23
N VAL A 19 9.61 -0.06 4.32
CA VAL A 19 10.74 0.06 5.26
C VAL A 19 10.70 -1.08 6.27
N GLU A 20 9.51 -1.38 6.80
CA GLU A 20 9.28 -2.43 7.77
C GLU A 20 8.00 -3.21 7.42
N LEU A 21 7.90 -4.44 7.93
CA LEU A 21 6.65 -5.20 8.00
C LEU A 21 6.30 -5.35 9.47
N GLU A 22 5.28 -4.62 9.90
CA GLU A 22 4.77 -4.70 11.26
C GLU A 22 3.85 -5.90 11.40
N ARG A 23 4.05 -6.74 12.42
CA ARG A 23 3.15 -7.87 12.68
C ARG A 23 1.90 -7.37 13.40
N THR A 24 0.73 -7.76 12.91
CA THR A 24 -0.56 -7.44 13.50
C THR A 24 -1.28 -8.72 13.92
N ALA A 25 -2.48 -8.59 14.49
CA ALA A 25 -3.32 -9.74 14.80
C ALA A 25 -3.86 -10.44 13.53
N ALA A 26 -4.07 -9.70 12.44
CA ALA A 26 -4.59 -10.23 11.18
C ALA A 26 -3.49 -10.71 10.22
N GLY A 27 -2.29 -10.13 10.27
CA GLY A 27 -1.20 -10.49 9.35
C GLY A 27 0.02 -9.58 9.47
N VAL A 28 0.45 -9.01 8.34
CA VAL A 28 1.56 -8.04 8.29
C VAL A 28 1.14 -6.73 7.64
N LEU A 29 1.53 -5.61 8.22
CA LEU A 29 1.27 -4.26 7.72
C LEU A 29 2.57 -3.65 7.17
N PRO A 30 2.64 -3.33 5.87
CA PRO A 30 3.74 -2.54 5.31
C PRO A 30 3.79 -1.15 5.94
N ARG A 31 4.94 -0.79 6.53
CA ARG A 31 5.20 0.56 7.07
C ARG A 31 6.26 1.27 6.25
N ARG A 32 5.97 2.51 5.86
CA ARG A 32 6.88 3.33 5.05
C ARG A 32 7.77 4.24 5.91
N LEU A 33 7.60 4.24 7.23
CA LEU A 33 8.50 4.84 8.20
C LEU A 33 8.98 3.78 9.20
N PRO A 34 10.22 3.87 9.73
CA PRO A 34 10.71 2.95 10.75
C PRO A 34 10.07 3.22 12.12
N ALA A 35 10.03 2.21 13.00
CA ALA A 35 9.29 2.28 14.27
C ALA A 35 9.70 3.46 15.16
N TRP A 36 11.00 3.78 15.20
CA TRP A 36 11.52 4.91 15.98
C TRP A 36 11.01 6.28 15.48
N ALA A 37 10.74 6.42 14.18
CA ALA A 37 10.22 7.65 13.60
C ALA A 37 8.72 7.77 13.87
N ARG A 38 7.99 6.64 13.78
CA ARG A 38 6.56 6.57 14.14
C ARG A 38 6.33 6.95 15.60
N ALA A 39 7.20 6.49 16.51
CA ALA A 39 7.11 6.81 17.93
C ALA A 39 7.29 8.31 18.26
N GLN A 40 7.89 9.09 17.36
CA GLN A 40 8.04 10.54 17.50
C GLN A 40 6.90 11.31 16.85
N ASN A 41 6.03 10.63 16.09
CA ASN A 41 4.95 11.27 15.38
C ASN A 41 3.75 11.52 16.30
N THR A 42 3.31 12.77 16.36
CA THR A 42 2.08 13.16 17.05
C THR A 42 0.97 13.58 16.08
N ASP A 43 1.21 13.53 14.76
CA ASP A 43 0.25 13.92 13.74
C ASP A 43 -0.48 12.69 13.20
N LEU A 44 -1.80 12.60 13.48
CA LEU A 44 -2.64 11.50 12.99
C LEU A 44 -2.65 11.40 11.46
N GLN A 45 -2.56 12.52 10.76
CA GLN A 45 -2.55 12.49 9.30
C GLN A 45 -1.29 11.80 8.78
N LEU A 46 -0.14 12.03 9.40
CA LEU A 46 1.09 11.33 9.05
C LEU A 46 0.98 9.83 9.41
N THR A 47 0.41 9.49 10.57
CA THR A 47 0.17 8.09 10.98
C THR A 47 -0.67 7.33 9.96
N ILE A 48 -1.71 7.97 9.43
CA ILE A 48 -2.56 7.40 8.37
C ILE A 48 -1.76 7.27 7.08
N ALA A 49 -1.13 8.36 6.63
CA ALA A 49 -0.46 8.41 5.34
C ALA A 49 0.69 7.40 5.24
N GLU A 50 1.49 7.22 6.29
CA GLU A 50 2.63 6.31 6.26
C GLU A 50 2.26 4.81 6.29
N ALA A 51 1.07 4.48 6.77
CA ALA A 51 0.51 3.12 6.72
C ALA A 51 -0.11 2.78 5.36
N GLN A 52 -0.41 3.77 4.50
CA GLN A 52 -0.88 3.53 3.13
C GLN A 52 0.29 3.02 2.27
N PRO A 53 0.19 1.86 1.60
CA PRO A 53 1.30 1.19 0.96
C PRO A 53 1.61 1.71 -0.46
N THR A 54 1.62 3.04 -0.65
CA THR A 54 1.98 3.63 -1.95
C THR A 54 3.41 3.23 -2.36
N GLY A 55 3.55 2.73 -3.58
CA GLY A 55 4.81 2.21 -4.11
C GLY A 55 5.23 0.84 -3.56
N VAL A 56 4.44 0.23 -2.69
CA VAL A 56 4.69 -1.11 -2.15
C VAL A 56 4.06 -2.16 -3.06
N ARG A 57 4.73 -3.30 -3.20
CA ARG A 57 4.26 -4.43 -4.00
C ARG A 57 4.72 -5.77 -3.43
N LEU A 58 3.96 -6.83 -3.66
CA LEU A 58 4.47 -8.19 -3.57
C LEU A 58 5.16 -8.54 -4.88
N GLU A 59 6.30 -9.22 -4.84
CA GLU A 59 7.07 -9.59 -6.02
C GLU A 59 7.67 -11.00 -5.89
N PHE A 60 7.33 -11.88 -6.82
CA PHE A 60 7.75 -13.28 -6.79
C PHE A 60 7.68 -13.97 -8.15
N ARG A 61 8.39 -15.10 -8.29
CA ARG A 61 8.27 -16.01 -9.44
C ARG A 61 7.26 -17.11 -9.14
N THR A 62 6.42 -17.44 -10.13
CA THR A 62 5.50 -18.57 -10.04
C THR A 62 5.07 -19.06 -11.43
N ARG A 63 4.46 -20.24 -11.48
CA ARG A 63 3.67 -20.74 -12.62
C ARG A 63 2.15 -20.60 -12.41
N ALA A 64 1.72 -20.10 -11.25
CA ALA A 64 0.31 -20.09 -10.83
C ALA A 64 -0.60 -19.44 -11.86
N THR A 65 -1.70 -20.12 -12.20
CA THR A 65 -2.75 -19.59 -13.09
C THR A 65 -3.85 -18.88 -12.29
N ALA A 66 -3.91 -19.11 -10.97
CA ALA A 66 -4.79 -18.43 -10.04
C ALA A 66 -4.01 -17.99 -8.79
N ILE A 67 -4.25 -16.74 -8.37
CA ILE A 67 -3.61 -16.11 -7.20
C ILE A 67 -4.70 -15.42 -6.40
N GLU A 68 -4.72 -15.68 -5.10
CA GLU A 68 -5.60 -15.03 -4.13
C GLU A 68 -4.75 -14.33 -3.06
N LEU A 69 -5.08 -13.09 -2.79
CA LEU A 69 -4.48 -12.30 -1.72
C LEU A 69 -5.56 -11.94 -0.72
N ASP A 70 -5.47 -12.51 0.47
CA ASP A 70 -6.32 -12.13 1.60
C ASP A 70 -5.75 -10.88 2.25
N VAL A 71 -6.59 -9.87 2.42
CA VAL A 71 -6.23 -8.55 2.92
C VAL A 71 -7.26 -8.04 3.91
N LEU A 72 -6.80 -7.21 4.85
CA LEU A 72 -7.68 -6.40 5.69
C LEU A 72 -7.36 -4.93 5.41
N PRO A 73 -8.05 -4.28 4.46
CA PRO A 73 -7.84 -2.87 4.19
C PRO A 73 -8.51 -2.02 5.27
N THR A 74 -7.98 -0.82 5.48
CA THR A 74 -8.61 0.22 6.31
C THR A 74 -8.84 1.44 5.45
N LYS A 75 -10.12 1.69 5.12
CA LYS A 75 -10.57 2.82 4.31
C LYS A 75 -10.79 4.03 5.20
N ILE A 76 -10.50 5.21 4.67
CA ILE A 76 -10.70 6.45 5.40
C ILE A 76 -12.09 7.00 5.05
N ALA A 77 -12.89 7.27 6.07
CA ALA A 77 -14.12 8.04 5.96
C ALA A 77 -13.88 9.40 6.63
N TYR A 78 -13.93 10.47 5.84
CA TYR A 78 -13.80 11.83 6.35
C TYR A 78 -15.16 12.34 6.83
N ALA A 79 -15.21 13.01 7.98
CA ALA A 79 -16.46 13.52 8.56
C ALA A 79 -17.20 14.49 7.61
N GLU A 80 -16.46 15.21 6.78
CA GLU A 80 -16.96 16.16 5.78
C GLU A 80 -17.41 15.53 4.45
N ALA A 81 -17.20 14.22 4.26
CA ALA A 81 -17.46 13.52 3.00
C ALA A 81 -18.59 12.49 3.12
N PRO A 82 -19.31 12.18 2.02
CA PRO A 82 -20.34 11.15 2.03
C PRO A 82 -19.70 9.75 2.05
N GLY A 83 -19.43 9.24 3.26
CA GLY A 83 -18.99 7.87 3.49
C GLY A 83 -17.49 7.61 3.27
N PRO A 84 -17.08 6.32 3.32
CA PRO A 84 -15.69 5.93 3.07
C PRO A 84 -15.29 6.21 1.62
N GLY A 85 -14.00 6.45 1.41
CA GLY A 85 -13.42 6.55 0.07
C GLY A 85 -13.63 5.28 -0.77
N PRO A 86 -13.39 5.36 -2.10
CA PRO A 86 -13.55 4.21 -2.99
C PRO A 86 -12.58 3.09 -2.62
N ASP A 87 -12.95 1.86 -2.96
CA ASP A 87 -12.13 0.68 -2.74
C ASP A 87 -10.73 0.83 -3.35
N GLY A 88 -9.71 0.42 -2.60
CA GLY A 88 -8.36 0.30 -3.14
C GLY A 88 -8.30 -0.64 -4.34
N VAL A 89 -7.49 -0.26 -5.33
CA VAL A 89 -7.19 -1.09 -6.51
C VAL A 89 -5.86 -1.79 -6.30
N TYR A 90 -5.80 -3.07 -6.67
CA TYR A 90 -4.62 -3.92 -6.67
C TYR A 90 -4.26 -4.22 -8.12
N ASP A 91 -3.08 -3.78 -8.56
CA ASP A 91 -2.60 -4.05 -9.92
C ASP A 91 -1.77 -5.32 -9.95
N LEU A 92 -2.17 -6.29 -10.76
CA LEU A 92 -1.38 -7.48 -11.02
C LEU A 92 -0.63 -7.32 -12.35
N LEU A 93 0.70 -7.25 -12.25
CA LEU A 93 1.60 -7.19 -13.37
C LEU A 93 2.28 -8.55 -13.56
N VAL A 94 2.39 -8.99 -14.81
CA VAL A 94 3.18 -10.15 -15.23
C VAL A 94 4.34 -9.66 -16.08
N ASN A 95 5.57 -9.94 -15.64
CA ASN A 95 6.80 -9.49 -16.30
C ASN A 95 6.79 -7.97 -16.61
N GLY A 96 6.26 -7.17 -15.68
CA GLY A 96 6.16 -5.72 -15.79
C GLY A 96 5.00 -5.19 -16.65
N GLN A 97 4.13 -6.05 -17.18
CA GLN A 97 2.94 -5.66 -17.94
C GLN A 97 1.69 -5.84 -17.08
N LEU A 98 0.82 -4.83 -17.00
CA LEU A 98 -0.46 -4.92 -16.30
C LEU A 98 -1.36 -5.94 -17.02
N VAL A 99 -1.82 -6.97 -16.31
CA VAL A 99 -2.68 -8.01 -16.89
C VAL A 99 -4.02 -8.16 -16.19
N ALA A 100 -4.14 -7.73 -14.93
CA ALA A 100 -5.39 -7.77 -14.20
C ALA A 100 -5.42 -6.71 -13.08
N GLN A 101 -6.62 -6.35 -12.66
CA GLN A 101 -6.88 -5.48 -11.52
C GLN A 101 -7.97 -6.10 -10.64
N GLY A 102 -7.88 -5.87 -9.33
CA GLY A 102 -8.88 -6.32 -8.37
C GLY A 102 -9.02 -5.33 -7.22
N SER A 103 -10.06 -5.49 -6.41
CA SER A 103 -10.33 -4.65 -5.24
C SER A 103 -10.90 -5.47 -4.09
N ALA A 104 -10.68 -4.98 -2.87
CA ALA A 104 -11.23 -5.55 -1.65
C ALA A 104 -12.45 -4.73 -1.19
N THR A 105 -13.64 -5.33 -1.24
CA THR A 105 -14.91 -4.65 -0.96
C THR A 105 -15.22 -4.56 0.54
N SER A 106 -14.66 -5.45 1.37
CA SER A 106 -14.75 -5.41 2.84
C SER A 106 -13.46 -4.86 3.47
N GLY A 107 -13.54 -4.46 4.73
CA GLY A 107 -12.40 -4.04 5.54
C GLY A 107 -12.81 -3.13 6.69
N ASN A 108 -11.82 -2.61 7.41
CA ASN A 108 -12.06 -1.61 8.44
C ASN A 108 -12.41 -0.25 7.83
N ILE A 109 -13.12 0.57 8.60
CA ILE A 109 -13.36 1.97 8.30
C ILE A 109 -12.73 2.82 9.41
N LEU A 110 -11.82 3.72 9.04
CA LEU A 110 -11.30 4.74 9.94
C LEU A 110 -12.08 6.03 9.72
N ASN A 111 -12.97 6.34 10.65
CA ASN A 111 -13.67 7.63 10.66
C ASN A 111 -12.70 8.68 11.20
N TYR A 112 -12.32 9.62 10.34
CA TYR A 112 -11.32 10.63 10.65
C TYR A 112 -11.94 12.03 10.60
N ASP A 113 -11.99 12.70 11.76
CA ASP A 113 -12.33 14.11 11.85
C ASP A 113 -11.03 14.92 11.85
N ARG A 114 -10.75 15.52 10.69
CA ARG A 114 -9.54 16.32 10.49
C ARG A 114 -9.54 17.59 11.35
N LEU A 115 -10.71 18.18 11.62
CA LEU A 115 -10.83 19.43 12.37
C LEU A 115 -10.65 19.19 13.86
N ALA A 116 -11.26 18.12 14.39
CA ALA A 116 -11.10 17.71 15.78
C ALA A 116 -9.75 17.02 16.04
N GLY A 117 -9.08 16.53 14.99
CA GLY A 117 -7.87 15.74 15.12
C GLY A 117 -8.11 14.41 15.83
N THR A 118 -9.26 13.79 15.58
CA THR A 118 -9.66 12.52 16.20
C THR A 118 -9.94 11.46 15.13
N ALA A 119 -9.74 10.19 15.48
CA ALA A 119 -10.03 9.08 14.61
C ALA A 119 -10.65 7.92 15.39
N THR A 120 -11.65 7.25 14.82
CA THR A 120 -12.26 6.05 15.39
C THR A 120 -12.27 4.93 14.37
N LEU A 121 -11.75 3.77 14.77
CA LEU A 121 -11.71 2.57 13.94
C LEU A 121 -13.01 1.78 14.13
N GLN A 122 -13.72 1.53 13.04
CA GLN A 122 -14.78 0.56 12.94
C GLN A 122 -14.19 -0.72 12.32
N PRO A 123 -14.10 -1.83 13.06
CA PRO A 123 -13.59 -3.08 12.53
C PRO A 123 -14.50 -3.66 11.44
N GLY A 124 -13.89 -4.33 10.47
CA GLY A 124 -14.59 -5.14 9.47
C GLY A 124 -13.84 -6.44 9.18
N ASP A 125 -14.38 -7.23 8.26
CA ASP A 125 -13.83 -8.54 7.93
C ASP A 125 -12.76 -8.46 6.82
N PRO A 126 -11.72 -9.30 6.87
CA PRO A 126 -10.82 -9.49 5.74
C PRO A 126 -11.55 -9.87 4.45
N ALA A 127 -10.99 -9.47 3.31
CA ALA A 127 -11.48 -9.78 1.99
C ALA A 127 -10.40 -10.48 1.14
N THR A 128 -10.83 -11.23 0.14
CA THR A 128 -9.94 -11.88 -0.84
C THR A 128 -9.96 -11.13 -2.15
N VAL A 129 -8.78 -10.72 -2.63
CA VAL A 129 -8.58 -10.25 -4.00
C VAL A 129 -8.12 -11.45 -4.84
N SER A 130 -8.90 -11.83 -5.86
CA SER A 130 -8.64 -13.01 -6.69
C SER A 130 -8.28 -12.61 -8.12
N PHE A 131 -7.23 -13.24 -8.65
CA PHE A 131 -6.76 -13.11 -10.02
C PHE A 131 -6.71 -14.48 -10.67
N THR A 132 -7.55 -14.71 -11.68
CA THR A 132 -7.64 -15.98 -12.42
C THR A 132 -7.14 -15.82 -13.85
N ASP A 133 -7.13 -16.92 -14.59
CA ASP A 133 -6.81 -16.95 -16.03
C ASP A 133 -5.42 -16.39 -16.37
N LEU A 134 -4.47 -16.49 -15.42
CA LEU A 134 -3.10 -16.07 -15.64
C LEU A 134 -2.35 -17.09 -16.52
N PRO A 135 -1.39 -16.65 -17.35
CA PRO A 135 -0.67 -17.55 -18.26
C PRO A 135 0.07 -18.70 -17.54
N ASP A 136 -0.07 -19.95 -18.00
CA ASP A 136 0.64 -21.12 -17.45
C ASP A 136 2.07 -21.24 -18.00
N HIS A 137 2.92 -20.29 -17.60
CA HIS A 137 4.37 -20.39 -17.76
C HIS A 137 5.05 -19.77 -16.54
N GLY A 138 6.37 -20.03 -16.41
CA GLY A 138 7.17 -19.38 -15.39
C GLY A 138 7.22 -17.88 -15.64
N LYS A 139 6.75 -17.10 -14.67
CA LYS A 139 6.62 -15.64 -14.79
C LYS A 139 6.97 -14.93 -13.49
N ILE A 140 7.36 -13.66 -13.60
CA ILE A 140 7.46 -12.75 -12.47
C ILE A 140 6.10 -12.08 -12.29
N VAL A 141 5.53 -12.20 -11.10
CA VAL A 141 4.29 -11.53 -10.71
C VAL A 141 4.64 -10.39 -9.77
N GLN A 142 4.05 -9.23 -10.03
CA GLN A 142 4.02 -8.11 -9.09
C GLN A 142 2.58 -7.77 -8.75
N ILE A 143 2.23 -7.70 -7.47
CA ILE A 143 0.93 -7.22 -7.00
C ILE A 143 1.18 -5.88 -6.32
N TRP A 144 0.84 -4.77 -6.97
CA TRP A 144 0.99 -3.44 -6.41
C TRP A 144 -0.20 -3.12 -5.51
N LEU A 145 0.10 -2.59 -4.33
CA LEU A 145 -0.89 -2.33 -3.29
C LEU A 145 -1.54 -0.95 -3.43
N PRO A 146 -2.80 -0.79 -2.99
CA PRO A 146 -3.51 0.49 -3.06
C PRO A 146 -2.73 1.65 -2.43
N HIS A 147 -2.77 2.83 -3.04
CA HIS A 147 -2.13 4.02 -2.47
C HIS A 147 -3.08 4.85 -1.58
N ASN A 148 -4.38 4.55 -1.57
CA ASN A 148 -5.44 5.35 -0.96
C ASN A 148 -6.01 4.78 0.35
N GLU A 149 -5.64 3.56 0.73
CA GLU A 149 -6.03 2.87 1.97
C GLU A 149 -4.82 2.18 2.57
N SER A 150 -4.78 1.93 3.89
CA SER A 150 -3.77 1.05 4.46
C SER A 150 -4.21 -0.40 4.32
N THR A 151 -3.29 -1.32 4.06
CA THR A 151 -3.63 -2.73 3.79
C THR A 151 -2.79 -3.66 4.65
N GLU A 152 -3.42 -4.38 5.56
CA GLU A 152 -2.81 -5.54 6.21
C GLU A 152 -2.86 -6.73 5.24
N LEU A 153 -1.73 -7.39 5.04
CA LEU A 153 -1.57 -8.56 4.20
C LEU A 153 -1.75 -9.81 5.08
N VAL A 154 -2.81 -10.57 4.86
CA VAL A 154 -3.21 -11.70 5.71
C VAL A 154 -2.60 -13.01 5.18
N ALA A 155 -2.86 -13.35 3.92
CA ALA A 155 -2.36 -14.58 3.32
C ALA A 155 -2.22 -14.46 1.80
N LEU A 156 -1.18 -15.08 1.25
CA LEU A 156 -1.01 -15.25 -0.20
C LEU A 156 -1.27 -16.72 -0.54
N ARG A 157 -2.31 -16.97 -1.35
CA ARG A 157 -2.71 -18.31 -1.79
C ARG A 157 -2.51 -18.43 -3.29
N THR A 158 -1.88 -19.51 -3.73
CA THR A 158 -1.62 -19.75 -5.16
C THR A 158 -1.81 -21.22 -5.50
N ASN A 159 -2.21 -21.52 -6.74
CA ASN A 159 -2.31 -22.90 -7.22
C ASN A 159 -0.98 -23.48 -7.75
N ALA A 160 0.13 -22.74 -7.61
CA ALA A 160 1.48 -23.24 -7.85
C ALA A 160 2.48 -22.59 -6.89
N PRO A 161 3.68 -23.17 -6.68
CA PRO A 161 4.67 -22.63 -5.75
C PRO A 161 5.07 -21.18 -6.03
N VAL A 162 5.36 -20.44 -4.95
CA VAL A 162 5.87 -19.07 -4.96
C VAL A 162 7.35 -19.09 -4.61
N ILE A 163 8.17 -18.45 -5.44
CA ILE A 163 9.61 -18.34 -5.24
C ILE A 163 9.97 -16.86 -5.09
N PRO A 164 10.50 -16.42 -3.93
CA PRO A 164 10.98 -15.04 -3.77
C PRO A 164 12.05 -14.67 -4.80
N ILE A 165 12.12 -13.38 -5.13
CA ILE A 165 13.12 -12.85 -6.06
C ILE A 165 14.16 -12.07 -5.27
N ASP A 166 15.42 -12.52 -5.29
CA ASP A 166 16.54 -11.70 -4.84
C ASP A 166 16.73 -10.54 -5.82
N SER A 167 16.52 -9.30 -5.35
CA SER A 167 16.78 -8.11 -6.16
C SER A 167 18.21 -7.64 -5.91
N ALA A 168 18.99 -7.51 -6.99
CA ALA A 168 20.27 -6.82 -6.98
C ALA A 168 20.15 -5.34 -7.42
N GLN A 169 18.92 -4.84 -7.57
CA GLN A 169 18.70 -3.48 -8.05
C GLN A 169 19.08 -2.45 -6.99
N ARG A 170 19.45 -1.25 -7.46
CA ARG A 170 19.68 -0.11 -6.58
C ARG A 170 18.35 0.34 -6.00
N ILE A 171 18.33 0.65 -4.71
CA ILE A 171 17.16 1.22 -4.05
C ILE A 171 17.12 2.72 -4.31
N TRP A 172 15.99 3.21 -4.81
CA TRP A 172 15.65 4.63 -4.86
C TRP A 172 14.64 4.94 -3.75
N LEU A 173 15.13 5.56 -2.68
CA LEU A 173 14.28 6.14 -1.65
C LEU A 173 13.78 7.50 -2.15
N HIS A 174 12.48 7.61 -2.38
CA HIS A 174 11.83 8.82 -2.89
C HIS A 174 11.05 9.53 -1.79
N HIS A 175 11.41 10.77 -1.49
CA HIS A 175 10.65 11.64 -0.60
C HIS A 175 9.88 12.68 -1.41
N GLY A 176 8.61 12.90 -1.08
CA GLY A 176 7.75 13.81 -1.84
C GLY A 176 6.45 14.17 -1.13
N SER A 177 5.57 14.80 -1.89
CA SER A 177 4.25 15.26 -1.44
C SER A 177 3.12 14.33 -1.90
N SER A 178 1.87 14.77 -1.76
CA SER A 178 0.66 14.08 -2.23
C SER A 178 0.73 13.62 -3.69
N ILE A 179 1.35 14.37 -4.58
CA ILE A 179 1.51 13.96 -5.99
C ILE A 179 2.37 12.70 -6.10
N SER A 180 3.45 12.63 -5.31
CA SER A 180 4.30 11.43 -5.26
C SER A 180 3.66 10.29 -4.49
N HIS A 181 2.72 10.59 -3.60
CA HIS A 181 1.92 9.60 -2.90
C HIS A 181 0.94 8.89 -3.85
N GLY A 182 0.52 9.53 -4.94
CA GLY A 182 -0.43 8.98 -5.90
C GLY A 182 -1.76 9.73 -5.95
N LEU A 183 -1.83 10.98 -5.47
CA LEU A 183 -3.00 11.82 -5.67
C LEU A 183 -3.37 11.85 -7.17
N ASP A 184 -4.64 11.57 -7.47
CA ASP A 184 -5.21 11.46 -8.82
C ASP A 184 -4.66 10.33 -9.71
N ALA A 185 -3.85 9.42 -9.17
CA ALA A 185 -3.43 8.25 -9.92
C ALA A 185 -4.58 7.24 -10.04
N HIS A 186 -4.89 6.83 -11.27
CA HIS A 186 -5.91 5.80 -11.51
C HIS A 186 -5.51 4.41 -10.99
N SER A 187 -4.21 4.15 -10.79
CA SER A 187 -3.66 2.82 -10.55
C SER A 187 -2.41 2.90 -9.67
N PRO A 188 -2.21 2.00 -8.71
CA PRO A 188 -0.97 1.94 -7.93
C PRO A 188 0.30 1.83 -8.77
N ALA A 189 0.31 1.02 -9.84
CA ALA A 189 1.48 0.83 -10.69
C ALA A 189 1.73 2.03 -11.62
N SER A 190 0.78 2.96 -11.75
CA SER A 190 0.88 4.14 -12.62
C SER A 190 1.25 5.43 -11.88
N ILE A 191 1.46 5.40 -10.55
CA ILE A 191 2.01 6.55 -9.84
C ILE A 191 3.36 6.93 -10.43
N TRP A 192 3.63 8.23 -10.58
CA TRP A 192 4.82 8.67 -11.30
C TRP A 192 6.16 8.13 -10.73
N PRO A 193 6.34 7.93 -9.39
CA PRO A 193 7.57 7.34 -8.89
C PRO A 193 7.70 5.87 -9.28
N ALA A 194 6.61 5.10 -9.37
CA ALA A 194 6.62 3.72 -9.82
C ALA A 194 7.03 3.63 -11.29
N VAL A 195 6.44 4.48 -12.14
CA VAL A 195 6.79 4.57 -13.56
C VAL A 195 8.26 4.98 -13.75
N ALA A 196 8.74 5.97 -12.99
CA ALA A 196 10.13 6.40 -13.05
C ALA A 196 11.09 5.29 -12.59
N ALA A 197 10.75 4.57 -11.52
CA ALA A 197 11.55 3.46 -11.00
C ALA A 197 11.63 2.29 -11.98
N ALA A 198 10.51 1.92 -12.59
CA ALA A 198 10.45 0.88 -13.62
C ALA A 198 11.31 1.24 -14.84
N ARG A 199 11.27 2.50 -15.30
CA ARG A 199 12.11 3.00 -16.40
C ARG A 199 13.59 3.08 -16.03
N GLY A 200 13.89 3.38 -14.77
CA GLY A 200 15.25 3.49 -14.25
C GLY A 200 15.89 2.15 -13.86
N GLY A 201 15.13 1.06 -13.79
CA GLY A 201 15.62 -0.23 -13.31
C GLY A 201 16.06 -0.18 -11.84
N VAL A 202 15.31 0.56 -11.01
CA VAL A 202 15.59 0.73 -9.58
C VAL A 202 14.41 0.30 -8.73
N ASP A 203 14.68 -0.15 -7.51
CA ASP A 203 13.67 -0.50 -6.53
C ASP A 203 13.19 0.72 -5.77
N LEU A 204 11.94 1.13 -6.02
CA LEU A 204 11.31 2.26 -5.33
C LEU A 204 11.02 1.92 -3.87
N VAL A 205 11.43 2.81 -2.95
CA VAL A 205 10.87 2.96 -1.61
C VAL A 205 10.25 4.35 -1.52
N ASN A 206 8.93 4.45 -1.55
CA ASN A 206 8.23 5.73 -1.57
C ASN A 206 7.93 6.19 -0.14
N VAL A 207 8.53 7.28 0.31
CA VAL A 207 8.25 7.94 1.60
C VAL A 207 7.58 9.31 1.39
N ALA A 208 6.75 9.42 0.35
CA ALA A 208 5.87 10.56 0.14
C ALA A 208 4.56 10.43 0.92
N PHE A 209 4.10 11.53 1.52
CA PHE A 209 2.89 11.53 2.37
C PHE A 209 1.89 12.59 1.90
N GLY A 210 0.64 12.15 1.67
CA GLY A 210 -0.47 13.01 1.28
C GLY A 210 -0.87 13.98 2.39
N GLY A 211 -0.69 15.27 2.13
CA GLY A 211 -1.16 16.36 2.98
C GLY A 211 -0.38 16.60 4.29
N GLY A 212 0.82 16.04 4.44
CA GLY A 212 1.72 16.28 5.60
C GLY A 212 3.15 16.67 5.24
N ALA A 213 3.52 16.74 3.96
CA ALA A 213 4.89 17.11 3.54
C ALA A 213 5.15 18.63 3.63
N CYS A 214 5.08 19.20 4.83
CA CYS A 214 5.64 20.53 5.13
C CYS A 214 7.05 20.38 5.71
N SER A 215 8.00 19.87 4.91
CA SER A 215 9.44 19.89 5.25
C SER A 215 10.18 21.03 4.56
N THR A 216 9.64 22.24 4.62
CA THR A 216 10.46 23.46 4.45
C THR A 216 10.27 24.38 5.65
N ARG A 217 11.39 24.76 6.26
CA ARG A 217 11.53 25.54 7.51
C ARG A 217 10.94 26.96 7.45
N SER A 218 10.13 27.31 6.45
CA SER A 218 9.71 28.70 6.15
C SER A 218 8.23 29.02 6.40
N ARG A 219 7.40 28.11 6.92
CA ARG A 219 5.97 28.43 7.20
C ARG A 219 5.57 28.29 8.67
N ARG A 220 6.28 28.98 9.57
CA ARG A 220 5.73 29.34 10.89
C ARG A 220 4.67 30.46 10.83
N ALA A 221 4.40 31.05 9.67
CA ALA A 221 3.65 32.31 9.60
C ALA A 221 2.21 32.22 9.09
N HIS A 222 1.63 31.04 8.82
CA HIS A 222 0.27 30.95 8.24
C HIS A 222 -0.73 30.03 8.94
N CYS A 223 -0.43 29.60 10.17
CA CYS A 223 -1.44 29.00 11.04
C CYS A 223 -1.39 29.70 12.40
N GLY A 224 -2.36 30.59 12.64
CA GLY A 224 -2.59 31.21 13.94
C GLY A 224 -2.50 32.73 13.94
N THR A 225 -3.57 33.41 13.56
CA THR A 225 -4.00 34.61 14.30
C THR A 225 -5.46 34.90 14.00
N SER A 226 -6.35 34.54 14.94
CA SER A 226 -7.45 35.42 15.30
C SER A 226 -7.93 35.08 16.71
N ALA A 227 -7.20 35.58 17.70
CA ALA A 227 -7.83 36.04 18.93
C ALA A 227 -7.61 37.55 18.95
N ARG A 228 -8.70 38.30 18.73
CA ARG A 228 -8.75 39.75 18.96
C ARG A 228 -9.32 39.98 20.36
N ILE A 229 -8.59 40.80 21.11
CA ILE A 229 -8.89 41.48 22.39
C ILE A 229 -9.00 40.53 23.60
#